data_AF-A0AAV8VTB5-F1
#
_entry.id   AF-A0AAV8VTB5-F1
#
_cell.length_a   1.000
_cell.length_b   1.000
_cell.length_c   1.000
_cell.angle_alpha   90.00
_cell.angle_beta   90.00
_cell.angle_gamma   90.00
#
_symmetry.space_group_name_H-M   'P 1'
#
loop_
_entity.id
_entity.type
_entity.pdbx_description
1 polymer ?
#
loop_
_entity_poly.entity_id
_entity_poly.type
_entity_poly.pdbx_seq_one_letter_code
_entity_poly.pdbx_strand_id
1 'polypeptide(L)'
;MDSESEEEIPQHILEEAKGVALNILPTKSRQRYEKEYTDFKKWMERNCVRKITEDSVLVYFSNRAKTLKPSSLWSKYSMLRTCINIKQNTDIKYRKLIAFLKRQASGYKPKKSLTFEREVNKFLAEAPNEVHLSMKVVLLFALCGVTIPDSKTKKKRRFIISDENINGVSTLAIYRKYVASRNPETPHSRFFVAFHQGKCTQQVMGKNTLAKIPCKVAQFLKLENAHQYTGHCLRRTSATLLVNAGGDILTLKQHGGWESSTVAEGYVAECISKKREVASQILTGQKPSEERPNRNISIASTSCSEPNNLFAKKKLKH
;
A
#
# COMPACT_ATOMS: atom_id res chain seq x y z
N MET A 1 -23.13 -54.63 -29.05
CA MET A 1 -23.49 -53.96 -27.79
C MET A 1 -22.17 -53.62 -27.13
N ASP A 2 -21.54 -52.51 -27.54
CA ASP A 2 -20.32 -52.04 -26.89
C ASP A 2 -20.73 -51.05 -25.81
N SER A 3 -20.79 -51.55 -24.59
CA SER A 3 -20.89 -50.71 -23.40
C SER A 3 -19.53 -50.06 -23.17
N GLU A 4 -19.35 -48.83 -23.64
CA GLU A 4 -18.26 -47.96 -23.19
C GLU A 4 -18.39 -47.83 -21.67
N SER A 5 -17.50 -48.53 -20.95
CA SER A 5 -17.29 -48.31 -19.53
C SER A 5 -16.68 -46.93 -19.37
N GLU A 6 -17.50 -45.94 -19.02
CA GLU A 6 -17.02 -44.67 -18.50
C GLU A 6 -16.17 -44.98 -17.26
N GLU A 7 -14.84 -44.87 -17.38
CA GLU A 7 -13.92 -45.01 -16.26
C GLU A 7 -14.22 -43.90 -15.23
N GLU A 8 -14.99 -44.26 -14.20
CA GLU A 8 -15.38 -43.35 -13.13
C GLU A 8 -14.15 -42.97 -12.30
N ILE A 9 -13.87 -41.67 -12.20
CA ILE A 9 -12.73 -41.14 -11.43
C ILE A 9 -12.85 -41.59 -9.97
N PRO A 10 -11.80 -42.19 -9.37
CA PRO A 10 -11.85 -42.65 -7.98
C PRO A 10 -12.23 -41.55 -6.99
N GLN A 11 -13.08 -41.88 -6.00
CA GLN A 11 -13.60 -40.91 -5.01
C GLN A 11 -12.49 -40.15 -4.26
N HIS A 12 -11.39 -40.82 -3.91
CA HIS A 12 -10.26 -40.17 -3.21
C HIS A 12 -9.63 -39.05 -4.05
N ILE A 13 -9.54 -39.22 -5.37
CA ILE A 13 -9.06 -38.18 -6.30
C ILE A 13 -10.05 -37.00 -6.35
N LEU A 14 -11.36 -37.27 -6.36
CA LEU A 14 -12.38 -36.24 -6.33
C LEU A 14 -12.37 -35.43 -5.02
N GLU A 15 -12.13 -36.08 -3.88
CA GLU A 15 -12.00 -35.42 -2.58
C GLU A 15 -10.72 -34.60 -2.48
N GLU A 16 -9.59 -35.13 -2.94
CA GLU A 16 -8.32 -34.40 -2.99
C GLU A 16 -8.41 -33.19 -3.94
N ALA A 17 -8.99 -33.35 -5.13
CA ALA A 17 -9.23 -32.26 -6.07
C ALA A 17 -10.12 -31.17 -5.47
N LYS A 18 -11.18 -31.53 -4.72
CA LYS A 18 -12.00 -30.57 -3.96
C LYS A 18 -11.17 -29.84 -2.90
N GLY A 19 -10.31 -30.56 -2.16
CA GLY A 19 -9.37 -29.99 -1.19
C GLY A 19 -8.40 -28.98 -1.81
N VAL A 20 -7.81 -29.32 -2.96
CA VAL A 20 -6.94 -28.44 -3.74
C VAL A 20 -7.71 -27.21 -4.23
N ALA A 21 -8.93 -27.38 -4.77
CA ALA A 21 -9.77 -26.30 -5.26
C ALA A 21 -10.12 -25.26 -4.17
N LEU A 22 -10.32 -25.68 -2.93
CA LEU A 22 -10.56 -24.79 -1.78
C LEU A 22 -9.33 -23.91 -1.45
N ASN A 23 -8.13 -24.37 -1.80
CA ASN A 23 -6.88 -23.62 -1.61
C ASN A 23 -6.56 -22.65 -2.76
N ILE A 24 -7.29 -22.71 -3.88
CA ILE A 24 -7.12 -21.79 -5.02
C ILE A 24 -7.61 -20.37 -4.66
N LEU A 25 -8.63 -20.24 -3.80
CA LEU A 25 -9.11 -18.92 -3.39
C LEU A 25 -8.08 -18.19 -2.50
N PRO A 26 -7.89 -16.86 -2.67
CA PRO A 26 -6.89 -16.14 -1.90
C PRO A 26 -7.17 -16.20 -0.40
N THR A 27 -6.23 -16.76 0.38
CA THR A 27 -6.42 -17.10 1.80
C THR A 27 -6.91 -15.92 2.64
N LYS A 28 -6.32 -14.72 2.48
CA LYS A 28 -6.70 -13.52 3.25
C LYS A 28 -8.08 -12.96 2.88
N SER A 29 -8.60 -13.23 1.69
CA SER A 29 -9.85 -12.65 1.19
C SER A 29 -10.92 -13.67 0.82
N ARG A 30 -10.70 -14.96 1.12
CA ARG A 30 -11.59 -16.08 0.80
C ARG A 30 -13.05 -15.77 1.16
N GLN A 31 -13.31 -15.32 2.39
CA GLN A 31 -14.64 -14.93 2.85
C GLN A 31 -15.33 -13.89 1.97
N ARG A 32 -14.57 -12.94 1.38
CA ARG A 32 -15.16 -11.91 0.48
C ARG A 32 -15.58 -12.50 -0.86
N TYR A 33 -14.80 -13.45 -1.38
CA TYR A 33 -15.08 -14.15 -2.62
C TYR A 33 -16.31 -15.06 -2.45
N GLU A 34 -16.35 -15.81 -1.34
CA GLU A 34 -17.48 -16.68 -1.00
C GLU A 34 -18.76 -15.87 -0.80
N LYS A 35 -18.69 -14.76 -0.05
CA LYS A 35 -19.85 -13.87 0.13
C LYS A 35 -20.40 -13.37 -1.20
N GLU A 36 -19.55 -12.93 -2.13
CA GLU A 36 -20.02 -12.45 -3.44
C GLU A 36 -20.70 -13.56 -4.25
N TYR A 37 -20.14 -14.78 -4.20
CA TYR A 37 -20.76 -15.94 -4.85
C TYR A 37 -22.12 -16.27 -4.23
N THR A 38 -22.23 -16.27 -2.89
CA THR A 38 -23.49 -16.48 -2.18
C THR A 38 -24.52 -15.40 -2.51
N ASP A 39 -24.11 -14.12 -2.53
CA ASP A 39 -24.99 -13.00 -2.89
C ASP A 39 -25.53 -13.15 -4.32
N PHE A 40 -24.71 -13.64 -5.25
CA PHE A 40 -25.13 -13.96 -6.62
C PHE A 40 -26.09 -15.17 -6.69
N LYS A 41 -25.81 -16.27 -5.98
CA LYS A 41 -26.71 -17.43 -5.91
C LYS A 41 -28.09 -17.05 -5.37
N LYS A 42 -28.15 -16.27 -4.29
CA LYS A 42 -29.40 -15.73 -3.73
C LYS A 42 -30.14 -14.84 -4.73
N TRP A 43 -29.41 -14.04 -5.50
CA TRP A 43 -30.03 -13.25 -6.56
C TRP A 43 -30.63 -14.13 -7.66
N MET A 44 -29.94 -15.19 -8.09
CA MET A 44 -30.48 -16.14 -9.07
C MET A 44 -31.76 -16.82 -8.58
N GLU A 45 -31.77 -17.30 -7.33
CA GLU A 45 -32.95 -17.91 -6.69
C GLU A 45 -34.14 -16.95 -6.70
N ARG A 46 -33.93 -15.70 -6.27
CA ARG A 46 -34.98 -14.66 -6.22
C ARG A 46 -35.53 -14.28 -7.60
N ASN A 47 -34.75 -14.46 -8.66
CA ASN A 47 -35.14 -14.11 -10.03
C ASN A 47 -35.44 -15.37 -10.87
N CYS A 48 -35.60 -16.53 -10.24
CA CYS A 48 -35.89 -17.82 -10.88
C CYS A 48 -34.90 -18.19 -12.02
N VAL A 49 -33.65 -17.75 -11.92
CA VAL A 49 -32.59 -18.03 -12.92
C VAL A 49 -32.00 -19.42 -12.66
N ARG A 50 -32.23 -20.35 -13.60
CA ARG A 50 -31.75 -21.74 -13.48
C ARG A 50 -30.32 -21.95 -13.99
N LYS A 51 -29.88 -21.15 -14.98
CA LYS A 51 -28.59 -21.30 -15.65
C LYS A 51 -27.83 -19.98 -15.68
N ILE A 52 -26.51 -20.06 -15.48
CA ILE A 52 -25.61 -18.92 -15.67
C ILE A 52 -25.38 -18.72 -17.17
N THR A 53 -25.90 -17.62 -17.69
CA THR A 53 -25.76 -17.17 -19.08
C THR A 53 -25.23 -15.73 -19.13
N GLU A 54 -24.76 -15.28 -20.30
CA GLU A 54 -24.34 -13.88 -20.48
C GLU A 54 -25.44 -12.89 -20.04
N ASP A 55 -26.69 -13.14 -20.42
CA ASP A 55 -27.81 -12.23 -20.09
C ASP A 55 -28.10 -12.20 -18.59
N SER A 56 -28.10 -13.36 -17.91
CA SER A 56 -28.32 -13.41 -16.46
C SER A 56 -27.26 -12.63 -15.68
N VAL A 57 -26.00 -12.77 -16.08
CA VAL A 57 -24.87 -12.08 -15.43
C VAL A 57 -24.87 -10.59 -15.78
N LEU A 58 -25.25 -10.25 -17.02
CA LEU A 58 -25.39 -8.86 -17.45
C LEU A 58 -26.46 -8.11 -16.65
N VAL A 59 -27.64 -8.71 -16.45
CA VAL A 59 -28.71 -8.15 -15.62
C VAL A 59 -28.26 -8.00 -14.17
N TYR A 60 -27.57 -9.01 -13.62
CA TYR A 60 -27.00 -8.92 -12.27
C TYR A 60 -26.06 -7.72 -12.12
N PHE A 61 -25.07 -7.59 -13.01
CA PHE A 61 -24.11 -6.46 -12.94
C PHE A 61 -24.75 -5.12 -13.28
N SER A 62 -25.78 -5.08 -14.13
CA SER A 62 -26.57 -3.88 -14.39
C SER A 62 -27.24 -3.36 -13.10
N ASN A 63 -27.85 -4.25 -12.31
CA ASN A 63 -28.43 -3.88 -11.03
C ASN A 63 -27.37 -3.43 -10.01
N ARG A 64 -26.21 -4.10 -9.98
CA ARG A 64 -25.10 -3.73 -9.09
C ARG A 64 -24.49 -2.38 -9.45
N ALA A 65 -24.41 -2.05 -10.74
CA ALA A 65 -23.85 -0.79 -11.23
C ALA A 65 -24.64 0.44 -10.73
N LYS A 66 -25.94 0.28 -10.44
CA LYS A 66 -26.78 1.37 -9.87
C LYS A 66 -26.30 1.85 -8.50
N THR A 67 -25.60 1.00 -7.75
CA THR A 67 -25.19 1.29 -6.35
C THR A 67 -23.67 1.30 -6.16
N LEU A 68 -22.93 0.65 -7.06
CA LEU A 68 -21.48 0.48 -6.92
C LEU A 68 -20.70 1.42 -7.84
N LYS A 69 -19.61 1.95 -7.31
CA LYS A 69 -18.57 2.62 -8.11
C LYS A 69 -17.93 1.61 -9.09
N PRO A 70 -17.45 2.06 -10.25
CA PRO A 70 -16.88 1.17 -11.27
C PRO A 70 -15.75 0.27 -10.77
N SER A 71 -14.85 0.79 -9.93
CA SER A 71 -13.76 -0.01 -9.33
C SER A 71 -14.27 -1.12 -8.42
N SER A 72 -15.31 -0.85 -7.62
CA SER A 72 -15.98 -1.85 -6.79
C SER A 72 -16.71 -2.88 -7.66
N LEU A 73 -17.39 -2.42 -8.72
CA LEU A 73 -18.09 -3.29 -9.67
C LEU A 73 -17.13 -4.29 -10.34
N TRP A 74 -15.98 -3.82 -10.83
CA TRP A 74 -14.92 -4.66 -11.39
C TRP A 74 -14.34 -5.66 -10.38
N SER A 75 -14.18 -5.22 -9.12
CA SER A 75 -13.72 -6.12 -8.05
C SER A 75 -14.72 -7.25 -7.81
N LYS A 76 -16.01 -6.92 -7.80
CA LYS A 76 -17.11 -7.86 -7.62
C LYS A 76 -17.22 -8.84 -8.78
N TYR A 77 -17.07 -8.34 -10.01
CA TYR A 77 -16.93 -9.18 -11.20
C TYR A 77 -15.76 -10.16 -11.10
N SER A 78 -14.58 -9.67 -10.73
CA SER A 78 -13.38 -10.52 -10.60
C SER A 78 -13.56 -11.62 -9.53
N MET A 79 -14.14 -11.26 -8.38
CA MET A 79 -14.47 -12.22 -7.31
C MET A 79 -15.44 -13.28 -7.80
N LEU A 80 -16.54 -12.85 -8.42
CA LEU A 80 -17.58 -13.76 -8.90
C LEU A 80 -17.07 -14.68 -10.01
N ARG A 81 -16.33 -14.14 -10.98
CA ARG A 81 -15.70 -14.92 -12.06
C ARG A 81 -14.80 -16.01 -11.51
N THR A 82 -13.95 -15.67 -10.54
CA THR A 82 -13.05 -16.64 -9.91
C THR A 82 -13.84 -17.76 -9.23
N CYS A 83 -14.88 -17.42 -8.46
CA CYS A 83 -15.71 -18.41 -7.77
C CYS A 83 -16.47 -19.33 -8.73
N ILE A 84 -17.09 -18.77 -9.78
CA ILE A 84 -17.85 -19.58 -10.76
C ILE A 84 -16.89 -20.47 -11.54
N ASN A 85 -15.72 -19.97 -11.93
CA ASN A 85 -14.71 -20.76 -12.62
C ASN A 85 -14.25 -21.94 -11.76
N ILE A 86 -13.94 -21.73 -10.48
CA ILE A 86 -13.49 -22.80 -9.57
C ILE A 86 -14.62 -23.79 -9.25
N LYS A 87 -15.83 -23.30 -8.96
CA LYS A 87 -16.92 -24.15 -8.43
C LYS A 87 -17.78 -24.83 -9.50
N GLN A 88 -17.85 -24.25 -10.69
CA GLN A 88 -18.74 -24.71 -11.77
C GLN A 88 -17.99 -24.90 -13.10
N ASN A 89 -16.65 -24.79 -13.10
CA ASN A 89 -15.81 -24.91 -14.28
C ASN A 89 -16.29 -24.07 -15.48
N THR A 90 -16.84 -22.89 -15.21
CA THR A 90 -17.45 -22.01 -16.21
C THR A 90 -16.80 -20.64 -16.18
N ASP A 91 -16.40 -20.11 -17.34
CA ASP A 91 -15.91 -18.73 -17.43
C ASP A 91 -17.03 -17.77 -17.83
N ILE A 92 -17.23 -16.73 -17.01
CA ILE A 92 -18.21 -15.65 -17.26
C ILE A 92 -17.58 -14.44 -17.98
N LYS A 93 -16.44 -14.62 -18.67
CA LYS A 93 -15.79 -13.57 -19.46
C LYS A 93 -16.51 -13.30 -20.79
N TYR A 94 -17.78 -12.94 -20.69
CA TYR A 94 -18.62 -12.69 -21.85
C TYR A 94 -18.39 -11.29 -22.47
N ARG A 95 -18.55 -11.17 -23.79
CA ARG A 95 -18.16 -9.97 -24.54
C ARG A 95 -19.03 -8.75 -24.16
N LYS A 96 -20.36 -8.90 -24.12
CA LYS A 96 -21.29 -7.81 -23.76
C LYS A 96 -21.10 -7.39 -22.31
N LEU A 97 -20.86 -8.35 -21.41
CA LEU A 97 -20.57 -8.06 -20.01
C LEU A 97 -19.29 -7.23 -19.84
N ILE A 98 -18.20 -7.63 -20.49
CA ILE A 98 -16.94 -6.87 -20.43
C ILE A 98 -17.12 -5.48 -21.03
N ALA A 99 -17.81 -5.36 -22.17
CA ALA A 99 -18.09 -4.06 -22.78
C ALA A 99 -18.92 -3.16 -21.84
N PHE A 100 -19.95 -3.72 -21.20
CA PHE A 100 -20.75 -3.02 -20.19
C PHE A 100 -19.90 -2.51 -19.02
N LEU A 101 -19.09 -3.38 -18.41
CA LEU A 101 -18.23 -3.03 -17.27
C LEU A 101 -17.19 -1.96 -17.63
N LYS A 102 -16.63 -2.01 -18.85
CA LYS A 102 -15.72 -0.98 -19.37
C LYS A 102 -16.44 0.36 -19.52
N ARG A 103 -17.65 0.36 -20.09
CA ARG A 103 -18.46 1.56 -20.27
C ARG A 103 -18.79 2.24 -18.93
N GLN A 104 -19.10 1.46 -17.89
CA GLN A 104 -19.31 2.00 -16.54
C GLN A 104 -18.06 2.70 -15.97
N ALA A 105 -16.86 2.27 -16.36
CA ALA A 105 -15.61 2.88 -15.93
C ALA A 105 -15.21 4.12 -16.74
N SER A 106 -15.88 4.40 -17.87
CA SER A 106 -15.56 5.55 -18.71
C SER A 106 -15.78 6.86 -17.95
N GLY A 107 -14.79 7.76 -17.99
CA GLY A 107 -14.83 9.04 -17.27
C GLY A 107 -14.71 8.95 -15.74
N TYR A 108 -14.71 7.75 -15.16
CA TYR A 108 -14.61 7.58 -13.71
C TYR A 108 -13.22 7.95 -13.20
N LYS A 109 -13.15 8.93 -12.29
CA LYS A 109 -11.92 9.32 -11.58
C LYS A 109 -11.94 8.77 -10.16
N PRO A 110 -11.01 7.87 -9.78
CA PRO A 110 -10.90 7.36 -8.41
C PRO A 110 -10.59 8.48 -7.42
N LYS A 111 -11.23 8.45 -6.24
CA LYS A 111 -10.87 9.35 -5.14
C LYS A 111 -9.44 9.05 -4.67
N LYS A 112 -8.61 10.08 -4.59
CA LYS A 112 -7.25 10.00 -4.04
C LYS A 112 -7.23 10.60 -2.62
N SER A 113 -6.35 10.09 -1.77
CA SER A 113 -6.05 10.74 -0.49
C SER A 113 -5.30 12.03 -0.75
N LEU A 114 -5.58 13.07 0.06
CA LEU A 114 -4.78 14.30 0.05
C LEU A 114 -3.32 14.00 0.37
N THR A 115 -2.43 14.85 -0.10
CA THR A 115 -0.98 14.84 0.16
C THR A 115 -0.61 16.07 0.95
N PHE A 116 0.45 15.95 1.76
CA PHE A 116 1.11 17.12 2.31
C PHE A 116 2.16 17.62 1.29
N GLU A 117 2.51 18.88 1.39
CA GLU A 117 3.65 19.51 0.72
C GLU A 117 4.70 19.84 1.79
N ARG A 118 4.82 21.12 2.18
CA ARG A 118 5.78 21.60 3.18
C ARG A 118 5.27 21.47 4.62
N GLU A 119 3.98 21.17 4.80
CA GLU A 119 3.30 21.02 6.09
C GLU A 119 3.96 19.98 6.99
N VAL A 120 4.54 18.92 6.42
CA VAL A 120 5.21 17.89 7.22
C VAL A 120 6.41 18.45 7.97
N ASN A 121 7.19 19.31 7.31
CA ASN A 121 8.35 19.95 7.93
C ASN A 121 7.91 20.88 9.07
N LYS A 122 6.78 21.58 8.90
CA LYS A 122 6.17 22.40 9.94
C LYS A 122 5.79 21.57 11.17
N PHE A 123 5.12 20.44 10.98
CA PHE A 123 4.77 19.54 12.08
C PHE A 123 6.01 18.96 12.79
N LEU A 124 7.03 18.56 12.03
CA LEU A 124 8.27 18.02 12.60
C LEU A 124 9.00 19.07 13.45
N ALA A 125 8.97 20.34 13.06
CA ALA A 125 9.57 21.43 13.79
C ALA A 125 8.76 21.88 15.03
N GLU A 126 7.46 22.14 14.85
CA GLU A 126 6.66 22.88 15.84
C GLU A 126 5.93 21.97 16.84
N ALA A 127 5.61 20.72 16.48
CA ALA A 127 4.79 19.88 17.35
C ALA A 127 5.57 19.44 18.62
N PRO A 128 5.02 19.57 19.84
CA PRO A 128 5.70 19.15 21.06
C PRO A 128 6.02 17.65 21.07
N ASN A 129 7.25 17.30 21.46
CA ASN A 129 7.69 15.90 21.46
C ASN A 129 7.00 15.08 22.57
N GLU A 130 6.60 15.72 23.66
CA GLU A 130 5.92 15.14 24.81
C GLU A 130 4.61 14.45 24.39
N VAL A 131 3.98 14.95 23.31
CA VAL A 131 2.73 14.40 22.77
C VAL A 131 2.96 13.69 21.44
N HIS A 132 3.79 14.26 20.56
CA HIS A 132 3.82 13.89 19.14
C HIS A 132 5.07 13.15 18.69
N LEU A 133 6.01 12.82 19.58
CA LEU A 133 7.27 12.17 19.21
C LEU A 133 7.07 10.90 18.37
N SER A 134 6.16 10.00 18.80
CA SER A 134 5.84 8.80 18.03
C SER A 134 5.25 9.10 16.65
N MET A 135 4.40 10.13 16.54
CA MET A 135 3.82 10.57 15.26
C MET A 135 4.89 11.12 14.33
N LYS A 136 5.85 11.91 14.85
CA LYS A 136 6.99 12.41 14.09
C LYS A 136 7.82 11.25 13.53
N VAL A 137 8.13 10.24 14.34
CA VAL A 137 8.87 9.05 13.86
C VAL A 137 8.08 8.27 12.80
N VAL A 138 6.76 8.13 12.95
CA VAL A 138 5.92 7.50 11.92
C VAL A 138 5.95 8.28 10.61
N LEU A 139 5.87 9.62 10.67
CA LEU A 139 6.01 10.48 9.49
C LEU A 139 7.36 10.25 8.80
N LEU A 140 8.47 10.29 9.55
CA LEU A 140 9.81 10.07 9.00
C LEU A 140 9.91 8.70 8.30
N PHE A 141 9.46 7.63 8.95
CA PHE A 141 9.48 6.29 8.37
C PHE A 141 8.62 6.22 7.10
N ALA A 142 7.40 6.77 7.14
CA ALA A 142 6.51 6.74 5.99
C ALA A 142 7.04 7.58 4.81
N LEU A 143 7.71 8.70 5.09
CA LEU A 143 8.34 9.55 4.07
C LEU A 143 9.59 8.92 3.45
N CYS A 144 10.38 8.17 4.21
CA CYS A 144 11.52 7.42 3.69
C CYS A 144 11.12 6.11 2.96
N GLY A 145 9.83 5.90 2.68
CA GLY A 145 9.36 4.73 1.94
C GLY A 145 9.41 3.42 2.75
N VAL A 146 9.52 3.51 4.09
CA VAL A 146 9.56 2.33 4.96
C VAL A 146 8.22 1.63 4.91
N THR A 147 8.19 0.53 4.16
CA THR A 147 7.02 -0.33 4.08
C THR A 147 7.13 -1.39 5.17
N ILE A 148 6.21 -1.37 6.13
CA ILE A 148 6.04 -2.48 7.07
C ILE A 148 5.85 -3.74 6.22
N PRO A 149 6.65 -4.81 6.41
CA PRO A 149 6.56 -6.00 5.58
C PRO A 149 5.11 -6.51 5.52
N ASP A 150 4.47 -6.37 4.36
CA ASP A 150 3.25 -7.13 4.09
C ASP A 150 3.70 -8.54 3.74
N SER A 151 3.09 -9.53 4.39
CA SER A 151 3.39 -10.95 4.16
C SER A 151 3.16 -11.41 2.71
N LYS A 152 2.66 -10.53 1.83
CA LYS A 152 2.40 -10.81 0.41
C LYS A 152 3.65 -10.79 -0.47
N THR A 153 4.63 -9.92 -0.21
CA THR A 153 5.75 -9.74 -1.16
C THR A 153 7.04 -10.46 -0.75
N LYS A 154 7.15 -10.96 0.49
CA LYS A 154 8.35 -11.62 1.09
C LYS A 154 9.68 -10.86 0.94
N LYS A 155 9.70 -9.67 0.32
CA LYS A 155 10.88 -8.82 0.11
C LYS A 155 11.13 -7.98 1.37
N LYS A 156 12.22 -8.27 2.09
CA LYS A 156 12.72 -7.40 3.17
C LYS A 156 13.26 -6.11 2.55
N ARG A 157 12.74 -4.95 2.97
CA ARG A 157 13.28 -3.65 2.55
C ARG A 157 14.16 -3.10 3.67
N ARG A 158 15.38 -2.70 3.32
CA ARG A 158 16.23 -1.87 4.19
C ARG A 158 15.96 -0.41 3.85
N PHE A 159 16.07 0.45 4.85
CA PHE A 159 15.95 1.89 4.71
C PHE A 159 17.03 2.55 5.54
N ILE A 160 17.41 3.76 5.12
CA ILE A 160 18.41 4.58 5.80
C ILE A 160 17.68 5.80 6.34
N ILE A 161 17.90 6.11 7.62
CA ILE A 161 17.51 7.38 8.20
C ILE A 161 18.78 8.23 8.23
N SER A 162 18.91 9.11 7.25
CA SER A 162 19.99 10.10 7.21
C SER A 162 19.78 11.13 8.32
N ASP A 163 20.87 11.65 8.87
CA ASP A 163 20.87 12.77 9.82
C ASP A 163 20.73 14.09 9.06
N GLU A 164 19.50 14.38 8.67
CA GLU A 164 19.14 15.59 7.93
C GLU A 164 18.50 16.60 8.90
N ASN A 165 18.80 17.88 8.69
CA ASN A 165 18.18 18.96 9.46
C ASN A 165 16.98 19.51 8.69
N ILE A 166 15.78 19.31 9.24
CA ILE A 166 14.53 19.87 8.72
C ILE A 166 14.16 21.05 9.61
N ASN A 167 14.31 22.29 9.10
CA ASN A 167 14.01 23.53 9.83
C ASN A 167 14.65 23.59 11.23
N GLY A 168 15.93 23.18 11.34
CA GLY A 168 16.67 23.17 12.61
C GLY A 168 16.41 21.94 13.49
N VAL A 169 15.64 20.96 13.02
CA VAL A 169 15.40 19.70 13.74
C VAL A 169 16.06 18.52 13.04
N SER A 170 16.99 17.87 13.73
CA SER A 170 17.63 16.63 13.27
C SER A 170 16.64 15.47 13.28
N THR A 171 16.47 14.83 12.12
CA THR A 171 15.67 13.60 11.96
C THR A 171 16.19 12.47 12.85
N LEU A 172 17.52 12.35 12.98
CA LEU A 172 18.17 11.34 13.79
C LEU A 172 17.94 11.59 15.29
N ALA A 173 17.92 12.86 15.72
CA ALA A 173 17.61 13.22 17.10
C ALA A 173 16.17 12.83 17.49
N ILE A 174 15.19 13.07 16.61
CA ILE A 174 13.79 12.62 16.81
C ILE A 174 13.74 11.10 16.97
N TYR A 175 14.39 10.37 16.06
CA TYR A 175 14.44 8.91 16.11
C TYR A 175 15.07 8.39 17.41
N ARG A 176 16.25 8.90 17.77
CA ARG A 176 16.98 8.51 18.99
C ARG A 176 16.17 8.80 20.25
N LYS A 177 15.51 9.95 20.34
CA LYS A 177 14.64 10.31 21.47
C LYS A 177 13.49 9.30 21.65
N TYR A 178 12.86 8.86 20.56
CA TYR A 178 11.81 7.85 20.62
C TYR A 178 12.34 6.47 21.02
N VAL A 179 13.50 6.07 20.51
CA VAL A 179 14.12 4.78 20.88
C VAL A 179 14.49 4.77 22.36
N ALA A 180 15.09 5.86 22.87
CA ALA A 180 15.46 6.00 24.27
C ALA A 180 14.26 5.99 25.22
N SER A 181 13.08 6.47 24.79
CA SER A 181 11.87 6.44 25.62
C SER A 181 11.19 5.07 25.71
N ARG A 182 11.71 4.04 25.03
CA ARG A 182 11.12 2.68 25.03
C ARG A 182 11.57 1.87 26.22
N ASN A 183 10.64 1.06 26.74
CA ASN A 183 10.97 0.08 27.77
C ASN A 183 11.72 -1.12 27.16
N PRO A 184 12.93 -1.45 27.61
CA PRO A 184 13.68 -2.63 27.14
C PRO A 184 12.97 -3.97 27.46
N GLU A 185 12.13 -4.02 28.49
CA GLU A 185 11.38 -5.22 28.93
C GLU A 185 10.10 -5.47 28.12
N THR A 186 9.90 -4.75 27.01
CA THR A 186 8.71 -4.94 26.18
C THR A 186 8.66 -6.38 25.65
N PRO A 187 7.55 -7.13 25.83
CA PRO A 187 7.48 -8.57 25.53
C PRO A 187 7.45 -8.92 24.04
N HIS A 188 7.67 -7.95 23.14
CA HIS A 188 7.55 -8.12 21.70
C HIS A 188 8.57 -7.29 20.92
N SER A 189 8.86 -7.71 19.69
CA SER A 189 9.80 -7.05 18.78
C SER A 189 9.20 -5.91 17.93
N ARG A 190 7.93 -5.53 18.14
CA ARG A 190 7.27 -4.47 17.34
C ARG A 190 7.92 -3.11 17.60
N PHE A 191 8.24 -2.38 16.52
CA PHE A 191 8.92 -1.09 16.63
C PHE A 191 7.98 0.01 17.16
N PHE A 192 6.77 0.16 16.62
CA PHE A 192 5.86 1.21 17.07
C PHE A 192 5.02 0.74 18.25
N VAL A 193 5.20 1.40 19.38
CA VAL A 193 4.40 1.25 20.61
C VAL A 193 3.64 2.53 20.92
N ALA A 194 2.56 2.41 21.67
CA ALA A 194 1.77 3.54 22.12
C ALA A 194 2.64 4.51 22.95
N PHE A 195 2.38 5.80 22.78
CA PHE A 195 3.18 6.87 23.37
C PHE A 195 2.24 7.89 24.00
N HIS A 196 2.44 8.17 25.27
CA HIS A 196 1.60 9.07 26.06
C HIS A 196 2.51 9.89 26.98
N GLN A 197 2.36 11.22 26.92
CA GLN A 197 3.03 12.17 27.84
C GLN A 197 4.54 11.89 28.01
N GLY A 198 5.28 11.82 26.91
CA GLY A 198 6.73 11.66 26.91
C GLY A 198 7.24 10.22 27.09
N LYS A 199 6.36 9.25 27.35
CA LYS A 199 6.74 7.86 27.64
C LYS A 199 6.12 6.86 26.66
N CYS A 200 6.90 5.87 26.26
CA CYS A 200 6.37 4.70 25.55
C CYS A 200 5.75 3.72 26.54
N THR A 201 4.60 3.17 26.18
CA THR A 201 4.03 2.00 26.87
C THR A 201 4.51 0.71 26.22
N GLN A 202 4.20 -0.44 26.81
CA GLN A 202 4.48 -1.75 26.22
C GLN A 202 3.42 -2.19 25.18
N GLN A 203 2.36 -1.38 24.95
CA GLN A 203 1.30 -1.75 24.02
C GLN A 203 1.68 -1.43 22.57
N VAL A 204 1.47 -2.38 21.65
CA VAL A 204 1.71 -2.19 20.22
C VAL A 204 0.79 -1.10 19.64
N MET A 205 1.35 -0.20 18.83
CA MET A 205 0.55 0.74 18.04
C MET A 205 -0.09 0.01 16.85
N GLY A 206 -1.41 -0.15 16.88
CA GLY A 206 -2.15 -0.85 15.82
C GLY A 206 -2.19 -0.12 14.47
N LYS A 207 -2.41 -0.89 13.39
CA LYS A 207 -2.49 -0.37 12.01
C LYS A 207 -3.52 0.77 11.83
N ASN A 208 -4.65 0.72 12.56
CA ASN A 208 -5.70 1.73 12.47
C ASN A 208 -5.26 3.04 13.13
N THR A 209 -4.47 2.96 14.21
CA THR A 209 -3.87 4.13 14.86
C THR A 209 -2.86 4.77 13.93
N LEU A 210 -1.94 3.98 13.37
CA LEU A 210 -0.97 4.44 12.37
C LEU A 210 -1.66 5.11 11.18
N ALA A 211 -2.73 4.52 10.65
CA ALA A 211 -3.49 5.05 9.53
C ALA A 211 -4.23 6.37 9.83
N LYS A 212 -4.46 6.69 11.10
CA LYS A 212 -5.08 7.96 11.55
C LYS A 212 -4.07 9.07 11.82
N ILE A 213 -2.77 8.77 11.88
CA ILE A 213 -1.73 9.77 12.16
C ILE A 213 -1.78 10.94 11.16
N PRO A 214 -1.90 10.74 9.84
CA PRO A 214 -2.00 11.85 8.90
C PRO A 214 -3.17 12.79 9.20
N CYS A 215 -4.34 12.24 9.55
CA CYS A 215 -5.50 13.04 9.97
C CYS A 215 -5.19 13.86 11.23
N LYS A 216 -4.56 13.27 12.25
CA LYS A 216 -4.16 14.00 13.47
C LYS A 216 -3.13 15.10 13.20
N VAL A 217 -2.19 14.87 12.28
CA VAL A 217 -1.21 15.87 11.84
C VAL A 217 -1.92 17.02 11.14
N ALA A 218 -2.84 16.73 10.22
CA ALA A 218 -3.63 17.74 9.53
C ALA A 218 -4.51 18.55 10.50
N GLN A 219 -5.08 17.91 11.53
CA GLN A 219 -5.82 18.58 12.61
C GLN A 219 -4.93 19.54 13.42
N PHE A 220 -3.74 19.09 13.81
CA PHE A 220 -2.77 19.94 14.53
C PHE A 220 -2.40 21.18 13.72
N LEU A 221 -2.16 21.00 12.42
CA LEU A 221 -1.82 22.07 11.49
C LEU A 221 -3.01 22.92 11.03
N LYS A 222 -4.23 22.60 11.49
CA LYS A 222 -5.48 23.28 11.12
C LYS A 222 -5.74 23.29 9.60
N LEU A 223 -5.38 22.20 8.91
CA LEU A 223 -5.66 22.06 7.47
C LEU A 223 -7.14 21.78 7.24
N GLU A 224 -7.67 22.34 6.16
CA GLU A 224 -9.01 22.02 5.71
C GLU A 224 -9.16 20.52 5.42
N ASN A 225 -10.37 19.99 5.65
CA ASN A 225 -10.69 18.62 5.30
C ASN A 225 -9.74 17.56 5.91
N ALA A 226 -9.24 17.78 7.13
CA ALA A 226 -8.28 16.89 7.81
C ALA A 226 -8.66 15.39 7.76
N HIS A 227 -9.96 15.06 7.79
CA HIS A 227 -10.49 13.70 7.68
C HIS A 227 -10.15 12.98 6.35
N GLN A 228 -9.76 13.73 5.31
CA GLN A 228 -9.34 13.19 4.01
C GLN A 228 -7.86 12.78 3.97
N TYR A 229 -7.07 13.10 5.01
CA TYR A 229 -5.69 12.63 5.16
C TYR A 229 -5.69 11.23 5.78
N THR A 230 -5.70 10.22 4.91
CA THR A 230 -5.73 8.80 5.31
C THR A 230 -4.32 8.22 5.42
N GLY A 231 -4.17 6.98 5.90
CA GLY A 231 -2.86 6.31 5.96
C GLY A 231 -2.11 6.24 4.61
N HIS A 232 -2.81 6.30 3.48
CA HIS A 232 -2.16 6.32 2.16
C HIS A 232 -1.59 7.70 1.77
N CYS A 233 -1.99 8.76 2.50
CA CYS A 233 -1.49 10.13 2.31
C CYS A 233 0.04 10.16 2.29
N LEU A 234 0.70 9.60 3.32
CA LEU A 234 2.16 9.74 3.48
C LEU A 234 2.94 9.09 2.35
N ARG A 235 2.48 7.94 1.84
CA ARG A 235 3.10 7.30 0.67
C ARG A 235 2.97 8.16 -0.57
N ARG A 236 1.81 8.79 -0.78
CA ARG A 236 1.58 9.72 -1.89
C ARG A 236 2.44 10.97 -1.74
N THR A 237 2.43 11.60 -0.56
CA THR A 237 3.27 12.77 -0.21
C THR A 237 4.73 12.49 -0.51
N SER A 238 5.25 11.38 0.01
CA SER A 238 6.63 10.95 -0.18
C SER A 238 7.01 10.82 -1.66
N ALA A 239 6.16 10.16 -2.45
CA ALA A 239 6.35 10.01 -3.90
C ALA A 239 6.33 11.36 -4.63
N THR A 240 5.36 12.21 -4.32
CA THR A 240 5.23 13.56 -4.90
C THR A 240 6.43 14.45 -4.55
N LEU A 241 6.88 14.45 -3.29
CA LEU A 241 8.05 15.20 -2.86
C LEU A 241 9.33 14.75 -3.58
N LEU A 242 9.52 13.43 -3.74
CA LEU A 242 10.67 12.88 -4.46
C LEU A 242 10.68 13.33 -5.93
N VAL A 243 9.54 13.25 -6.61
CA VAL A 243 9.43 13.70 -8.01
C VAL A 243 9.63 15.20 -8.15
N ASN A 244 9.03 15.99 -7.24
CA ASN A 244 9.18 17.44 -7.24
C ASN A 244 10.64 17.87 -6.98
N ALA A 245 11.41 17.05 -6.24
CA ALA A 245 12.84 17.22 -6.03
C ALA A 245 13.73 16.72 -7.20
N GLY A 246 13.12 16.25 -8.30
CA GLY A 246 13.84 15.79 -9.49
C GLY A 246 14.13 14.30 -9.53
N GLY A 247 13.57 13.50 -8.63
CA GLY A 247 13.71 12.04 -8.67
C GLY A 247 13.14 11.44 -9.95
N ASP A 248 13.95 10.62 -10.64
CA ASP A 248 13.52 9.95 -11.86
C ASP A 248 12.53 8.80 -11.59
N ILE A 249 11.97 8.26 -12.67
CA ILE A 249 10.98 7.18 -12.58
C ILE A 249 11.54 5.90 -11.96
N LEU A 250 12.83 5.60 -12.15
CA LEU A 250 13.46 4.40 -11.60
C LEU A 250 13.62 4.52 -10.09
N THR A 251 14.15 5.65 -9.63
CA THR A 251 14.29 6.03 -8.23
C THR A 251 12.93 6.03 -7.55
N LEU A 252 11.91 6.59 -8.20
CA LEU A 252 10.53 6.57 -7.72
C LEU A 252 9.96 5.15 -7.60
N LYS A 253 10.19 4.29 -8.61
CA LYS A 253 9.77 2.88 -8.59
C LYS A 253 10.46 2.11 -7.46
N GLN A 254 11.76 2.31 -7.27
CA GLN A 254 12.53 1.67 -6.20
C GLN A 254 12.05 2.13 -4.83
N HIS A 255 11.89 3.45 -4.65
CA HIS A 255 11.41 4.09 -3.42
C HIS A 255 10.02 3.60 -2.99
N GLY A 256 9.04 3.67 -3.89
CA GLY A 256 7.70 3.15 -3.63
C GLY A 256 7.64 1.61 -3.67
N GLY A 257 8.70 0.97 -4.17
CA GLY A 257 8.81 -0.43 -4.56
C GLY A 257 7.59 -0.92 -5.33
N TRP A 258 7.36 -0.28 -6.46
CA TRP A 258 6.38 -0.65 -7.47
C TRP A 258 7.04 -1.46 -8.58
N GLU A 259 6.47 -2.62 -8.91
CA GLU A 259 6.95 -3.46 -10.02
C GLU A 259 6.55 -2.86 -11.38
N SER A 260 5.29 -2.41 -11.49
CA SER A 260 4.78 -1.66 -12.65
C SER A 260 5.10 -0.16 -12.54
N SER A 261 5.38 0.47 -13.68
CA SER A 261 5.56 1.92 -13.79
C SER A 261 4.24 2.70 -13.72
N THR A 262 3.09 2.08 -13.99
CA THR A 262 1.80 2.79 -14.11
C THR A 262 1.47 3.66 -12.88
N VAL A 263 1.78 3.18 -11.67
CA VAL A 263 1.54 3.96 -10.45
C VAL A 263 2.55 5.10 -10.30
N ALA A 264 3.82 4.86 -10.66
CA ALA A 264 4.90 5.84 -10.61
C ALA A 264 4.67 6.98 -11.63
N GLU A 265 4.30 6.62 -12.87
CA GLU A 265 3.93 7.56 -13.94
C GLU A 265 2.81 8.51 -13.50
N GLY A 266 1.85 8.02 -12.73
CA GLY A 266 0.77 8.85 -12.18
C GLY A 266 1.26 9.99 -11.28
N TYR A 267 2.36 9.82 -10.54
CA TYR A 267 2.96 10.90 -9.74
C TYR A 267 3.79 11.84 -10.62
N VAL A 268 4.53 11.29 -11.60
CA VAL A 268 5.31 12.09 -12.55
C VAL A 268 4.41 13.01 -13.37
N ALA A 269 3.26 12.51 -13.85
CA ALA A 269 2.29 13.28 -14.62
C ALA A 269 1.62 14.42 -13.80
N GLU A 270 1.59 14.31 -12.47
CA GLU A 270 1.05 15.34 -11.58
C GLU A 270 2.11 16.41 -11.20
N CYS A 271 3.39 16.18 -11.47
CA CYS A 271 4.48 17.08 -11.10
C CYS A 271 4.42 18.43 -11.83
N ILE A 272 4.28 19.51 -11.06
CA ILE A 272 4.22 20.89 -11.58
C ILE A 272 5.59 21.32 -12.12
N SER A 273 6.68 21.00 -11.42
CA SER A 273 8.03 21.39 -11.84
C SER A 273 8.38 20.82 -13.21
N LYS A 274 8.03 19.56 -13.48
CA LYS A 274 8.25 18.93 -14.79
C LYS A 274 7.39 19.56 -15.88
N LYS A 275 6.13 19.91 -15.58
CA LYS A 275 5.27 20.65 -16.51
C LYS A 275 5.84 22.02 -16.85
N ARG A 276 6.37 22.74 -15.86
CA ARG A 276 7.03 24.05 -16.07
C ARG A 276 8.29 23.90 -16.92
N GLU A 277 9.11 22.89 -16.64
CA GLU A 277 10.33 22.59 -17.40
C GLU A 277 10.01 22.28 -18.87
N VAL A 278 9.05 21.38 -19.12
CA VAL A 278 8.60 21.05 -20.48
C VAL A 278 8.01 22.26 -21.19
N ALA A 279 7.19 23.07 -20.50
CA ALA A 279 6.64 24.30 -21.07
C ALA A 279 7.76 25.28 -21.45
N SER A 280 8.76 25.47 -20.59
CA SER A 280 9.91 26.32 -20.86
C SER A 280 10.74 25.80 -22.05
N GLN A 281 11.01 24.49 -22.12
CA GLN A 281 11.71 23.89 -23.25
C GLN A 281 10.96 24.11 -24.58
N ILE A 282 9.63 23.95 -24.59
CA ILE A 282 8.80 24.17 -25.78
C ILE A 282 8.88 25.64 -26.22
N LEU A 283 8.84 26.59 -25.27
CA LEU A 283 8.83 28.02 -25.56
C LEU A 283 10.21 28.58 -25.93
N THR A 284 11.29 28.03 -25.38
CA THR A 284 12.66 28.56 -25.52
C THR A 284 13.53 27.76 -26.49
N GLY A 285 13.14 26.53 -26.83
CA GLY A 285 13.93 25.61 -27.66
C GLY A 285 15.22 25.10 -26.99
N GLN A 286 15.48 25.44 -25.72
CA GLN A 286 16.69 25.06 -24.99
C GLN A 286 16.40 23.90 -24.04
N LYS A 287 17.32 22.92 -23.98
CA LYS A 287 17.30 21.89 -22.93
C LYS A 287 17.67 22.52 -21.58
N PRO A 288 17.15 21.99 -20.45
CA PRO A 288 17.57 22.43 -19.13
C PRO A 288 19.07 22.20 -18.98
N SER A 289 19.80 23.20 -18.51
CA SER A 289 21.18 23.02 -18.09
C SER A 289 21.25 22.00 -16.95
N GLU A 290 22.08 20.97 -17.10
CA GLU A 290 22.42 20.06 -16.00
C GLU A 290 23.31 20.80 -14.99
N GLU A 291 22.72 21.64 -14.13
CA GLU A 291 23.43 22.09 -12.93
C GLU A 291 23.42 20.96 -11.89
N ARG A 292 24.47 20.13 -11.89
CA ARG A 292 24.78 19.27 -10.75
C ARG A 292 25.18 20.18 -9.58
N PRO A 293 24.60 20.04 -8.36
CA PRO A 293 25.15 20.72 -7.21
C PRO A 293 26.52 20.11 -6.92
N ASN A 294 27.57 20.92 -7.10
CA ASN A 294 28.93 20.59 -6.76
C ASN A 294 29.03 20.49 -5.23
N ARG A 295 28.73 19.32 -4.65
CA ARG A 295 29.07 19.01 -3.27
C ARG A 295 30.47 18.41 -3.26
N ASN A 296 31.45 19.24 -2.91
CA ASN A 296 32.74 18.77 -2.40
C ASN A 296 32.46 17.93 -1.15
N ILE A 297 32.34 16.62 -1.33
CA ILE A 297 32.40 15.66 -0.25
C ILE A 297 33.89 15.50 0.04
N SER A 298 34.37 16.20 1.08
CA SER A 298 35.65 15.88 1.69
C SER A 298 35.53 14.47 2.28
N ILE A 299 36.03 13.47 1.56
CA ILE A 299 36.20 12.12 2.08
C ILE A 299 37.39 12.18 3.03
N ALA A 300 37.13 12.43 4.31
CA ALA A 300 38.05 12.05 5.37
C ALA A 300 37.92 10.54 5.56
N SER A 301 38.79 9.79 4.89
CA SER A 301 39.01 8.38 5.16
C SER A 301 39.73 8.23 6.50
N THR A 302 38.96 8.07 7.58
CA THR A 302 39.50 7.58 8.85
C THR A 302 39.15 6.10 8.95
N SER A 303 40.15 5.25 8.70
CA SER A 303 40.12 3.84 9.04
C SER A 303 40.05 3.69 10.56
N CYS A 304 38.94 3.16 11.08
CA CYS A 304 38.87 2.68 12.45
C CYS A 304 38.18 1.31 12.49
N SER A 305 39.05 0.32 12.67
CA SER A 305 38.90 -1.01 13.29
C SER A 305 37.55 -1.38 13.92
N GLU A 306 37.14 -2.61 13.61
CA GLU A 306 36.03 -3.37 14.20
C GLU A 306 36.01 -3.35 15.74
N PRO A 307 34.83 -3.17 16.38
CA PRO A 307 34.64 -3.61 17.75
C PRO A 307 34.10 -5.04 17.80
N ASN A 308 34.87 -5.88 18.49
CA ASN A 308 34.62 -7.26 18.87
C ASN A 308 33.16 -7.61 19.19
N ASN A 309 32.69 -8.69 18.56
CA ASN A 309 31.55 -9.48 19.01
C ASN A 309 31.74 -9.95 20.46
N LEU A 310 30.91 -9.46 21.37
CA LEU A 310 30.84 -9.98 22.73
C LEU A 310 29.39 -10.24 23.17
N PHE A 311 28.69 -11.14 22.47
CA PHE A 311 27.49 -11.81 23.01
C PHE A 311 27.37 -13.24 22.47
N ALA A 312 28.23 -14.14 22.96
CA ALA A 312 27.97 -15.57 22.94
C ALA A 312 28.79 -16.27 24.03
N LYS A 313 28.18 -16.52 25.19
CA LYS A 313 28.48 -17.66 26.09
C LYS A 313 27.59 -17.63 27.35
N LYS A 314 26.59 -18.51 27.39
CA LYS A 314 26.15 -19.28 28.57
C LYS A 314 25.56 -20.59 28.01
N LYS A 315 26.42 -21.58 27.73
CA LYS A 315 26.72 -22.75 28.57
C LYS A 315 25.45 -23.45 29.10
N LEU A 316 25.06 -24.52 28.40
CA LEU A 316 24.55 -25.73 29.04
C LEU A 316 25.59 -26.24 30.06
N LYS A 317 25.12 -26.72 31.21
CA LYS A 317 25.80 -27.78 31.97
C LYS A 317 24.76 -28.61 32.72
N HIS A 318 24.83 -29.91 32.42
CA HIS A 318 24.32 -31.12 33.08
C HIS A 318 22.83 -31.23 33.31
#